data_AF-A0AA41WS50-F1
#
_entry.id   AF-A0AA41WS50-F1
#
_cell.length_a   1.000
_cell.length_b   1.000
_cell.length_c   1.000
_cell.angle_alpha   90.00
_cell.angle_beta   90.00
_cell.angle_gamma   90.00
#
_symmetry.space_group_name_H-M   'P 1'
#
loop_
_entity.id
_entity.type
_entity.pdbx_description
1 polymer ?
#
loop_
_entity_poly.entity_id
_entity_poly.type
_entity_poly.pdbx_seq_one_letter_code
_entity_poly.pdbx_strand_id
1 'polypeptide(L)'
;MTTLLHVTVSPRDDRSHSRRGAQLVIAQLAEAVGSLRIIERDLAATPLPHPDAGFVEASLMPDADRTAAHRAQLALSETLIGELEAADAVLISTPVHNYTVPSALKAWIDLVVRPERTFRRTPTGKVGMLTDRSVLVVSASGGNFDGAHAQTDFLMPYLRYVFATVGIHQVEGIRLQNTARGADSAARALESFRQELAARMLLMPLVA
;
A
#
# COMPACT_ATOMS: atom_id res chain seq x y z
N MET A 1 9.79 11.89 15.92
CA MET A 1 10.20 10.64 15.25
C MET A 1 9.07 10.29 14.29
N THR A 2 9.37 10.19 13.00
CA THR A 2 8.38 9.86 11.96
C THR A 2 8.32 8.35 11.79
N THR A 3 7.12 7.78 11.72
CA THR A 3 6.88 6.35 11.51
C THR A 3 6.33 6.09 10.11
N LEU A 4 7.07 5.32 9.32
CA LEU A 4 6.67 4.88 7.99
C LEU A 4 6.23 3.41 8.04
N LEU A 5 5.03 3.10 7.56
CA LEU A 5 4.67 1.72 7.22
C LEU A 5 5.11 1.42 5.78
N HIS A 6 6.06 0.51 5.60
CA HIS A 6 6.49 0.03 4.29
C HIS A 6 5.85 -1.34 3.99
N VAL A 7 4.84 -1.35 3.12
CA VAL A 7 4.22 -2.58 2.61
C VAL A 7 4.93 -3.00 1.32
N THR A 8 5.61 -4.14 1.35
CA THR A 8 6.36 -4.66 0.21
C THR A 8 5.70 -5.90 -0.37
N VAL A 9 5.49 -5.91 -1.69
CA VAL A 9 4.64 -6.92 -2.35
C VAL A 9 5.43 -7.85 -3.28
N SER A 10 6.51 -7.35 -3.89
CA SER A 10 7.21 -8.08 -4.94
C SER A 10 8.02 -9.27 -4.37
N PRO A 11 7.87 -10.50 -4.89
CA PRO A 11 8.66 -11.66 -4.46
C PRO A 11 10.01 -11.77 -5.17
N ARG A 12 10.46 -10.69 -5.83
CA ARG A 12 11.69 -10.69 -6.65
C ARG A 12 12.93 -10.17 -5.90
N ASP A 13 12.81 -9.92 -4.61
CA ASP A 13 13.88 -9.42 -3.74
C ASP A 13 14.70 -8.30 -4.42
N ASP A 14 16.03 -8.43 -4.46
CA ASP A 14 16.95 -7.45 -5.04
C ASP A 14 16.74 -7.21 -6.55
N ARG A 15 16.05 -8.13 -7.25
CA ARG A 15 15.71 -8.00 -8.68
C ARG A 15 14.39 -7.25 -8.89
N SER A 16 13.74 -6.78 -7.84
CA SER A 16 12.48 -6.04 -7.91
C SER A 16 12.72 -4.55 -8.19
N HIS A 17 12.13 -4.04 -9.27
CA HIS A 17 12.18 -2.61 -9.59
C HIS A 17 11.39 -1.76 -8.60
N SER A 18 10.23 -2.23 -8.12
CA SER A 18 9.43 -1.50 -7.14
C SER A 18 10.12 -1.42 -5.78
N ARG A 19 10.78 -2.50 -5.32
CA ARG A 19 11.58 -2.47 -4.08
C ARG A 19 12.75 -1.48 -4.20
N ARG A 20 13.47 -1.49 -5.32
CA ARG A 20 14.57 -0.52 -5.58
C ARG A 20 14.08 0.92 -5.55
N GLY A 21 12.95 1.22 -6.19
CA GLY A 21 12.35 2.56 -6.13
C GLY A 21 11.94 2.96 -4.71
N ALA A 22 11.39 2.03 -3.93
CA ALA A 22 11.01 2.28 -2.54
C ALA A 22 12.22 2.59 -1.64
N GLN A 23 13.37 1.93 -1.86
CA GLN A 23 14.59 2.25 -1.11
C GLN A 23 15.07 3.69 -1.37
N LEU A 24 14.90 4.22 -2.59
CA LEU A 24 15.20 5.62 -2.89
C LEU A 24 14.27 6.57 -2.15
N VAL A 25 12.97 6.24 -2.08
CA VAL A 25 11.98 7.01 -1.29
C VAL A 25 12.37 7.02 0.20
N ILE A 26 12.70 5.85 0.76
CA ILE A 26 13.08 5.72 2.17
C ILE A 26 14.35 6.51 2.47
N ALA A 27 15.37 6.43 1.60
CA ALA A 27 16.60 7.20 1.76
C ALA A 27 16.34 8.70 1.77
N GLN A 28 15.57 9.21 0.80
CA GLN A 28 15.22 10.63 0.75
C GLN A 28 14.36 11.07 1.95
N LEU A 29 13.44 10.21 2.40
CA LEU A 29 12.66 10.48 3.61
C LEU A 29 13.56 10.57 4.84
N ALA A 30 14.49 9.62 5.01
CA ALA A 30 15.42 9.58 6.14
C ALA A 30 16.37 10.79 6.17
N GLU A 31 16.72 11.36 5.01
CA GLU A 31 17.47 12.62 4.94
C GLU A 31 16.59 13.83 5.30
N ALA A 32 15.31 13.81 4.91
CA ALA A 32 14.36 14.88 5.18
C ALA A 32 13.87 14.91 6.64
N VAL A 33 13.79 13.74 7.30
CA VAL A 33 13.32 13.62 8.68
C VAL A 33 14.47 13.22 9.59
N GLY A 34 14.73 13.99 10.65
CA GLY A 34 15.86 13.71 11.54
C GLY A 34 15.82 12.37 12.29
N SER A 35 14.66 11.70 12.33
CA SER A 35 14.51 10.37 12.94
C SER A 35 13.35 9.61 12.29
N LEU A 36 13.67 8.49 11.63
CA LEU A 36 12.73 7.63 10.92
C LEU A 36 12.65 6.24 11.58
N ARG A 37 11.45 5.82 11.95
CA ARG A 37 11.11 4.43 12.30
C ARG A 37 10.38 3.79 11.13
N ILE A 38 10.75 2.59 10.75
CA ILE A 38 10.07 1.83 9.69
C ILE A 38 9.38 0.62 10.30
N ILE A 39 8.08 0.48 10.02
CA ILE A 39 7.31 -0.73 10.23
C ILE A 39 7.33 -1.49 8.90
N GLU A 40 8.01 -2.63 8.88
CA GLU A 40 8.18 -3.45 7.68
C GLU A 40 7.07 -4.49 7.56
N ARG A 41 6.36 -4.49 6.43
CA ARG A 41 5.33 -5.49 6.09
C ARG A 41 5.64 -6.11 4.73
N ASP A 42 6.51 -7.11 4.72
CA ASP A 42 6.87 -7.86 3.52
C ASP A 42 5.88 -9.01 3.27
N LEU A 43 4.98 -8.82 2.32
CA LEU A 43 3.92 -9.77 1.95
C LEU A 43 4.44 -10.95 1.11
N ALA A 44 5.67 -10.87 0.59
CA ALA A 44 6.29 -12.00 -0.10
C ALA A 44 7.05 -12.90 0.87
N ALA A 45 7.77 -12.29 1.83
CA ALA A 45 8.51 -13.03 2.86
C ALA A 45 7.58 -13.62 3.92
N THR A 46 6.53 -12.90 4.31
CA THR A 46 5.49 -13.37 5.23
C THR A 46 4.12 -13.27 4.55
N PRO A 47 3.74 -14.25 3.71
CA PRO A 47 2.44 -14.27 3.07
C PRO A 47 1.31 -14.26 4.09
N LEU A 48 0.26 -13.50 3.80
CA LEU A 48 -0.93 -13.42 4.64
C LEU A 48 -1.93 -14.53 4.24
N PRO A 49 -2.65 -15.10 5.20
CA PRO A 49 -3.79 -15.97 4.90
C PRO A 49 -4.87 -15.17 4.15
N HIS A 50 -5.65 -15.86 3.34
CA HIS A 50 -6.87 -15.29 2.80
C HIS A 50 -7.98 -15.26 3.86
N PRO A 51 -8.90 -14.29 3.81
CA PRO A 51 -10.10 -14.31 4.63
C PRO A 51 -10.85 -15.64 4.48
N ASP A 52 -11.06 -16.34 5.59
CA ASP A 52 -11.85 -17.57 5.64
C ASP A 52 -13.25 -17.30 6.23
N ALA A 53 -14.06 -18.35 6.36
CA ALA A 53 -15.42 -18.23 6.89
C ALA A 53 -15.44 -17.66 8.32
N GLY A 54 -14.50 -18.07 9.18
CA GLY A 54 -14.44 -17.63 10.56
C GLY A 54 -14.06 -16.15 10.68
N PHE A 55 -13.10 -15.69 9.86
CA PHE A 55 -12.77 -14.28 9.76
C PHE A 55 -13.95 -13.43 9.27
N VAL A 56 -14.67 -13.89 8.25
CA VAL A 56 -15.83 -13.17 7.70
C VAL A 56 -16.95 -13.08 8.73
N GLU A 57 -17.28 -14.19 9.39
CA GLU A 57 -18.27 -14.24 10.47
C GLU A 57 -17.91 -13.26 11.59
N ALA A 58 -16.69 -13.36 12.12
CA ALA A 58 -16.22 -12.50 13.21
C ALA A 58 -16.18 -11.02 12.80
N SER A 59 -15.80 -10.71 11.56
CA SER A 59 -15.71 -9.33 11.05
C SER A 59 -17.08 -8.66 10.92
N LEU A 60 -18.13 -9.42 10.59
CA LEU A 60 -19.49 -8.90 10.44
C LEU A 60 -20.27 -8.84 11.77
N MET A 61 -19.79 -9.54 12.79
CA MET A 61 -20.39 -9.56 14.13
C MET A 61 -20.15 -8.24 14.88
N PRO A 62 -21.17 -7.70 15.58
CA PRO A 62 -20.99 -6.57 16.51
C PRO A 62 -19.93 -6.90 17.57
N ASP A 63 -19.13 -5.91 17.97
CA ASP A 63 -18.01 -6.19 18.90
C ASP A 63 -18.47 -6.76 20.24
N ALA A 64 -19.63 -6.32 20.74
CA ALA A 64 -20.23 -6.80 21.99
C ALA A 64 -20.55 -8.30 21.97
N ASP A 65 -20.76 -8.88 20.78
CA ASP A 65 -21.15 -10.29 20.62
C ASP A 65 -19.92 -11.19 20.34
N ARG A 66 -18.73 -10.61 20.18
CA ARG A 66 -17.51 -11.36 19.84
C ARG A 66 -16.95 -12.11 21.06
N THR A 67 -16.90 -13.43 20.93
CA THR A 67 -16.21 -14.33 21.86
C THR A 67 -14.68 -14.22 21.73
N ALA A 68 -13.94 -14.84 22.64
CA ALA A 68 -12.49 -14.95 22.53
C ALA A 68 -12.03 -15.63 21.23
N ALA A 69 -12.79 -16.63 20.74
CA ALA A 69 -12.50 -17.30 19.47
C ALA A 69 -12.68 -16.35 18.28
N HIS A 70 -13.75 -15.54 18.26
CA HIS A 70 -13.94 -14.53 17.22
C HIS A 70 -12.83 -13.47 17.24
N ARG A 71 -12.42 -13.02 18.42
CA ARG A 71 -11.31 -12.05 18.54
C ARG A 71 -9.98 -12.66 18.07
N ALA A 72 -9.74 -13.94 18.31
CA ALA A 72 -8.56 -14.64 17.80
C ALA A 72 -8.53 -14.69 16.26
N GLN A 73 -9.68 -14.92 15.61
CA GLN A 73 -9.79 -14.86 14.13
C GLN A 73 -9.44 -13.48 13.56
N LEU A 74 -9.66 -12.42 14.34
CA LEU A 74 -9.42 -11.03 13.92
C LEU A 74 -8.03 -10.50 14.32
N ALA A 75 -7.27 -11.23 15.13
CA ALA A 75 -6.03 -10.74 15.74
C ALA A 75 -4.98 -10.27 14.70
N LEU A 76 -4.82 -11.03 13.61
CA LEU A 76 -3.93 -10.62 12.52
C LEU A 76 -4.41 -9.34 11.86
N SER A 77 -5.71 -9.23 11.59
CA SER A 77 -6.29 -8.02 11.01
C SER A 77 -6.12 -6.81 11.93
N GLU A 78 -6.35 -6.95 13.24
CA GLU A 78 -6.09 -5.88 14.20
C GLU A 78 -4.62 -5.46 14.20
N THR A 79 -3.69 -6.41 14.03
CA THR A 79 -2.26 -6.09 13.87
C THR A 79 -2.03 -5.24 12.63
N LEU A 80 -2.55 -5.65 11.47
CA LEU A 80 -2.35 -4.93 10.20
C LEU A 80 -3.00 -3.54 10.19
N ILE A 81 -4.18 -3.40 10.81
CA ILE A 81 -4.86 -2.12 10.98
C ILE A 81 -4.08 -1.24 11.96
N GLY A 82 -3.59 -1.81 13.06
CA GLY A 82 -2.75 -1.10 14.02
C GLY A 82 -1.44 -0.57 13.43
N GLU A 83 -0.80 -1.33 12.53
CA GLU A 83 0.37 -0.86 11.77
C GLU A 83 0.04 0.38 10.92
N LEU A 84 -1.14 0.38 10.28
CA LEU A 84 -1.61 1.50 9.48
C LEU A 84 -1.97 2.72 10.35
N GLU A 85 -2.54 2.51 11.52
CA GLU A 85 -2.89 3.57 12.48
C GLU A 85 -1.67 4.18 13.17
N ALA A 86 -0.63 3.38 13.43
CA ALA A 86 0.60 3.82 14.08
C ALA A 86 1.56 4.57 13.14
N ALA A 87 1.30 4.53 11.83
CA ALA A 87 2.15 5.16 10.83
C ALA A 87 1.68 6.59 10.50
N ASP A 88 2.65 7.50 10.40
CA ASP A 88 2.43 8.85 9.91
C ASP A 88 2.29 8.87 8.38
N ALA A 89 2.97 7.94 7.69
CA ALA A 89 2.84 7.72 6.26
C ALA A 89 2.97 6.25 5.87
N VAL A 90 2.46 5.93 4.67
CA VAL A 90 2.51 4.58 4.10
C VAL A 90 3.25 4.60 2.77
N LEU A 91 4.19 3.68 2.61
CA LEU A 91 4.84 3.38 1.35
C LEU A 91 4.41 1.99 0.90
N ILE A 92 3.80 1.87 -0.28
CA ILE A 92 3.49 0.59 -0.90
C ILE A 92 4.44 0.40 -2.08
N SER A 93 5.21 -0.70 -2.07
CA SER A 93 6.07 -1.07 -3.19
C SER A 93 5.57 -2.33 -3.87
N THR A 94 5.01 -2.18 -5.07
CA THR A 94 4.25 -3.26 -5.73
C THR A 94 4.58 -3.42 -7.20
N PRO A 95 4.66 -4.66 -7.73
CA PRO A 95 4.53 -4.86 -9.16
C PRO A 95 3.06 -4.67 -9.59
N VAL A 96 2.84 -4.46 -10.88
CA VAL A 96 1.52 -4.58 -11.52
C VAL A 96 1.41 -5.99 -12.09
N HIS A 97 0.51 -6.81 -11.56
CA HIS A 97 0.24 -8.16 -12.08
C HIS A 97 -1.12 -8.16 -12.74
N ASN A 98 -1.18 -8.58 -14.01
CA ASN A 98 -2.43 -8.64 -14.78
C ASN A 98 -3.27 -7.36 -14.61
N TYR A 99 -2.62 -6.21 -14.85
CA TYR A 99 -3.20 -4.86 -14.85
C TYR A 99 -3.56 -4.25 -13.48
N THR A 100 -3.47 -4.97 -12.36
CA THR A 100 -3.86 -4.44 -11.03
C THR A 100 -2.94 -4.92 -9.89
N VAL A 101 -3.41 -4.77 -8.65
CA VAL A 101 -2.74 -5.24 -7.43
C VAL A 101 -2.46 -6.75 -7.51
N PRO A 102 -1.29 -7.22 -7.07
CA PRO A 102 -1.03 -8.64 -6.87
C PRO A 102 -1.97 -9.25 -5.81
N SER A 103 -2.21 -10.56 -5.89
CA SER A 103 -3.05 -11.30 -4.93
C SER A 103 -2.60 -11.14 -3.47
N ALA A 104 -1.29 -11.06 -3.23
CA ALA A 104 -0.73 -10.82 -1.89
C ALA A 104 -1.16 -9.45 -1.33
N LEU A 105 -1.08 -8.39 -2.14
CA LEU A 105 -1.55 -7.06 -1.74
C LEU A 105 -3.08 -7.04 -1.56
N LYS A 106 -3.81 -7.77 -2.40
CA LYS A 106 -5.26 -7.92 -2.24
C LYS A 106 -5.64 -8.60 -0.91
N ALA A 107 -4.90 -9.63 -0.49
CA ALA A 107 -5.11 -10.28 0.80
C ALA A 107 -4.86 -9.31 1.98
N TRP A 108 -3.82 -8.47 1.90
CA TRP A 108 -3.59 -7.40 2.88
C TRP A 108 -4.76 -6.40 2.92
N ILE A 109 -5.23 -5.95 1.75
CA ILE A 109 -6.39 -5.06 1.64
C ILE A 109 -7.63 -5.71 2.28
N ASP A 110 -7.88 -6.99 2.03
CA ASP A 110 -9.05 -7.69 2.58
C ASP A 110 -9.02 -7.82 4.11
N LEU A 111 -7.83 -7.90 4.70
CA LEU A 111 -7.66 -7.94 6.15
C LEU A 111 -7.73 -6.54 6.80
N VAL A 112 -7.46 -5.47 6.05
CA VAL A 112 -7.46 -4.08 6.56
C VAL A 112 -8.81 -3.38 6.38
N VAL A 113 -9.53 -3.63 5.28
CA VAL A 113 -10.82 -3.00 5.00
C VAL A 113 -11.93 -3.74 5.73
N ARG A 114 -12.20 -3.34 6.98
CA ARG A 114 -13.14 -4.01 7.87
C ARG A 114 -14.31 -3.13 8.31
N PRO A 115 -15.54 -3.66 8.21
CA PRO A 115 -16.74 -2.94 8.63
C PRO A 115 -16.71 -2.71 10.14
N GLU A 116 -17.19 -1.54 10.54
CA GLU A 116 -17.24 -1.06 11.92
C GLU A 116 -15.88 -1.04 12.64
N ARG A 117 -14.77 -1.09 11.88
CA ARG A 117 -13.40 -0.96 12.40
C ARG A 117 -12.55 0.05 11.63
N THR A 118 -12.52 -0.02 10.30
CA THR A 118 -11.82 0.97 9.45
C THR A 118 -12.77 1.77 8.57
N PHE A 119 -14.01 1.32 8.43
CA PHE A 119 -15.11 2.11 7.88
C PHE A 119 -16.42 1.74 8.57
N ARG A 120 -17.38 2.68 8.65
CA ARG A 120 -18.76 2.42 9.08
C ARG A 120 -19.70 2.35 7.88
N ARG A 121 -20.74 1.51 7.97
CA ARG A 121 -21.81 1.48 6.96
C ARG A 121 -22.88 2.50 7.30
N THR A 122 -23.33 3.26 6.30
CA THR A 122 -24.43 4.22 6.43
C THR A 122 -25.40 4.04 5.26
N PRO A 123 -26.66 4.55 5.37
CA PRO A 123 -27.61 4.49 4.26
C PRO A 123 -27.12 5.16 2.96
N THR A 124 -26.17 6.11 3.07
CA THR A 124 -25.59 6.83 1.93
C THR A 124 -24.26 6.24 1.45
N GLY A 125 -23.81 5.11 2.02
CA GLY A 125 -22.57 4.43 1.65
C GLY A 125 -21.62 4.20 2.82
N LYS A 126 -20.37 3.86 2.50
CA LYS A 126 -19.30 3.64 3.50
C LYS A 126 -18.66 4.96 3.89
N VAL A 127 -18.39 5.16 5.18
CA VAL A 127 -17.66 6.32 5.70
C VAL A 127 -16.41 5.82 6.41
N GLY A 128 -15.24 6.31 5.98
CA GLY A 128 -13.95 5.95 6.57
C GLY A 128 -13.85 6.36 8.05
N MET A 129 -13.08 5.59 8.81
CA MET A 129 -12.89 5.79 10.26
C MET A 129 -11.43 6.05 10.64
N LEU A 130 -10.49 5.84 9.73
CA LEU A 130 -9.09 6.13 9.99
C LEU A 130 -8.79 7.61 9.76
N THR A 131 -7.85 8.17 10.52
CA THR A 131 -7.27 9.49 10.25
C THR A 131 -6.56 9.47 8.90
N ASP A 132 -6.75 10.53 8.12
CA ASP A 132 -6.09 10.71 6.83
C ASP A 132 -4.56 10.77 7.00
N ARG A 133 -3.84 10.25 6.03
CA ARG A 133 -2.37 10.20 6.00
C ARG A 133 -1.84 10.01 4.59
N SER A 134 -0.61 10.42 4.34
CA SER A 134 0.01 10.27 3.03
C SER A 134 0.31 8.81 2.72
N VAL A 135 -0.12 8.36 1.55
CA VAL A 135 0.20 7.05 0.97
C VAL A 135 0.91 7.28 -0.36
N LEU A 136 2.13 6.77 -0.48
CA LEU A 136 2.87 6.73 -1.73
C LEU A 136 2.94 5.29 -2.26
N VAL A 137 2.50 5.11 -3.50
CA VAL A 137 2.57 3.83 -4.21
C VAL A 137 3.72 3.87 -5.22
N VAL A 138 4.79 3.15 -4.96
CA VAL A 138 5.85 2.87 -5.93
C VAL A 138 5.49 1.61 -6.69
N SER A 139 5.09 1.77 -7.95
CA SER A 139 4.67 0.65 -8.80
C SER A 139 5.69 0.32 -9.88
N ALA A 140 5.86 -0.96 -10.21
CA ALA A 140 6.65 -1.40 -11.36
C ALA A 140 5.80 -2.20 -12.36
N SER A 141 5.82 -1.80 -13.64
CA SER A 141 5.04 -2.44 -14.70
C SER A 141 5.88 -2.80 -15.92
N GLY A 142 5.55 -3.95 -16.52
CA GLY A 142 6.16 -4.37 -17.79
C GLY A 142 5.78 -3.46 -18.97
N GLY A 143 4.55 -2.96 -18.99
CA GLY A 143 4.03 -2.02 -20.00
C GLY A 143 4.11 -0.55 -19.57
N ASN A 144 3.70 0.34 -20.48
CA ASN A 144 3.51 1.78 -20.27
C ASN A 144 2.04 2.11 -20.04
N PHE A 145 1.79 3.25 -19.40
CA PHE A 145 0.49 3.87 -19.12
C PHE A 145 0.33 5.22 -19.84
N ASP A 146 1.35 5.64 -20.59
CA ASP A 146 1.43 6.89 -21.34
C ASP A 146 1.87 6.65 -22.80
N GLY A 147 1.48 7.56 -23.69
CA GLY A 147 1.85 7.50 -25.10
C GLY A 147 1.22 6.34 -25.88
N ALA A 148 1.90 5.90 -26.94
CA ALA A 148 1.41 4.86 -27.84
C ALA A 148 1.34 3.49 -27.13
N HIS A 149 0.25 2.76 -27.35
CA HIS A 149 -0.02 1.45 -26.74
C HIS A 149 -0.09 1.46 -25.21
N ALA A 150 -0.39 2.63 -24.60
CA ALA A 150 -0.62 2.75 -23.17
C ALA A 150 -1.71 1.77 -22.70
N GLN A 151 -1.41 1.03 -21.65
CA GLN A 151 -2.38 0.17 -20.99
C GLN A 151 -3.28 1.01 -20.06
N THR A 152 -4.52 0.56 -19.88
CA THR A 152 -5.42 1.16 -18.89
C THR A 152 -4.87 0.98 -17.48
N ASP A 153 -4.94 2.04 -16.69
CA ASP A 153 -4.54 2.02 -15.29
C ASP A 153 -5.68 1.57 -14.38
N PHE A 154 -5.67 0.31 -13.97
CA PHE A 154 -6.58 -0.20 -12.94
C PHE A 154 -5.98 -0.15 -11.53
N LEU A 155 -4.66 0.02 -11.40
CA LEU A 155 -3.97 -0.03 -10.11
C LEU A 155 -4.30 1.19 -9.24
N MET A 156 -3.99 2.39 -9.70
CA MET A 156 -4.12 3.59 -8.87
C MET A 156 -5.58 3.97 -8.57
N PRO A 157 -6.53 3.90 -9.54
CA PRO A 157 -7.93 4.14 -9.23
C PRO A 157 -8.47 3.16 -8.18
N TYR A 158 -8.10 1.88 -8.28
CA TYR A 158 -8.50 0.88 -7.28
C TYR A 158 -7.92 1.19 -5.90
N LEU A 159 -6.62 1.46 -5.79
CA LEU A 159 -5.99 1.78 -4.51
C LEU A 159 -6.56 3.06 -3.88
N ARG A 160 -6.78 4.12 -4.67
CA ARG A 160 -7.44 5.34 -4.20
C ARG A 160 -8.84 5.06 -3.66
N TYR A 161 -9.62 4.24 -4.34
CA TYR A 161 -10.95 3.86 -3.89
C TYR A 161 -10.92 3.06 -2.57
N VAL A 162 -10.00 2.10 -2.47
CA VAL A 162 -9.79 1.27 -1.27
C VAL A 162 -9.39 2.15 -0.07
N PHE A 163 -8.41 3.03 -0.25
CA PHE A 163 -7.94 3.91 0.82
C PHE A 163 -9.01 4.95 1.22
N ALA A 164 -9.71 5.54 0.25
CA ALA A 164 -10.80 6.47 0.54
C ALA A 164 -11.94 5.79 1.31
N THR A 165 -12.18 4.49 1.06
CA THR A 165 -13.16 3.70 1.82
C THR A 165 -12.84 3.68 3.32
N VAL A 166 -11.56 3.65 3.69
CA VAL A 166 -11.13 3.63 5.11
C VAL A 166 -10.82 5.01 5.68
N GLY A 167 -10.94 6.08 4.90
CA GLY A 167 -10.74 7.47 5.34
C GLY A 167 -9.39 8.09 4.97
N ILE A 168 -8.62 7.42 4.12
CA ILE A 168 -7.30 7.87 3.66
C ILE A 168 -7.43 8.38 2.23
N HIS A 169 -7.16 9.67 2.02
CA HIS A 169 -7.44 10.36 0.76
C HIS A 169 -6.17 10.80 0.02
N GLN A 170 -5.07 11.01 0.73
CA GLN A 170 -3.78 11.43 0.16
C GLN A 170 -3.02 10.24 -0.45
N VAL A 171 -3.50 9.73 -1.60
CA VAL A 171 -2.90 8.56 -2.27
C VAL A 171 -2.29 8.94 -3.62
N GLU A 172 -0.96 8.97 -3.64
CA GLU A 172 -0.14 9.26 -4.81
C GLU A 172 0.62 8.04 -5.30
N GLY A 173 1.09 8.09 -6.55
CA GLY A 173 1.89 7.00 -7.11
C GLY A 173 2.96 7.49 -8.07
N ILE A 174 4.13 6.87 -7.98
CA ILE A 174 5.22 6.98 -8.97
C ILE A 174 5.41 5.62 -9.63
N ARG A 175 5.70 5.60 -10.93
CA ARG A 175 5.78 4.36 -11.72
C ARG A 175 7.18 4.14 -12.30
N LEU A 176 7.68 2.93 -12.16
CA LEU A 176 8.71 2.36 -13.00
C LEU A 176 8.02 1.58 -14.13
N GLN A 177 7.95 2.17 -15.32
CA GLN A 177 7.25 1.60 -16.48
C GLN A 177 8.22 0.92 -17.45
N ASN A 178 7.70 0.12 -18.40
CA ASN A 178 8.51 -0.54 -19.43
C ASN A 178 9.65 -1.42 -18.89
N THR A 179 9.53 -1.95 -17.67
CA THR A 179 10.64 -2.66 -17.00
C THR A 179 10.85 -4.08 -17.54
N ALA A 180 9.93 -4.59 -18.37
CA ALA A 180 10.04 -5.91 -19.00
C ALA A 180 10.69 -5.88 -20.39
N ARG A 181 11.12 -4.71 -20.88
CA ARG A 181 11.67 -4.51 -22.24
C ARG A 181 13.20 -4.52 -22.29
N GLY A 182 13.85 -5.26 -21.38
CA GLY A 182 15.31 -5.37 -21.29
C GLY A 182 15.96 -4.37 -20.33
N ALA A 183 17.26 -4.57 -20.09
CA ALA A 183 18.04 -3.87 -19.05
C ALA A 183 18.09 -2.35 -19.26
N ASP A 184 18.31 -1.89 -20.49
CA ASP A 184 18.37 -0.45 -20.80
C ASP A 184 17.05 0.26 -20.55
N SER A 185 15.93 -0.41 -20.88
CA SER A 185 14.59 0.11 -20.61
C SER A 185 14.34 0.22 -19.12
N ALA A 186 14.73 -0.80 -18.36
CA ALA A 186 14.62 -0.78 -16.90
C ALA A 186 15.52 0.29 -16.24
N ALA A 187 16.73 0.52 -16.78
CA ALA A 187 17.62 1.57 -16.31
C ALA A 187 17.03 2.97 -16.56
N ARG A 188 16.47 3.22 -17.76
CA ARG A 188 15.76 4.47 -18.06
C ARG A 188 14.54 4.67 -17.14
N ALA A 189 13.77 3.62 -16.86
CA ALA A 189 12.64 3.70 -15.95
C ALA A 189 13.05 4.11 -14.53
N LEU A 190 14.18 3.58 -14.03
CA LEU A 190 14.72 3.96 -12.73
C LEU A 190 15.23 5.41 -12.73
N GLU A 191 15.79 5.88 -13.85
CA GLU A 191 16.26 7.26 -13.95
C GLU A 191 15.09 8.26 -13.99
N SER A 192 14.05 7.99 -14.79
CA SER A 192 12.81 8.78 -14.77
C SER A 192 12.17 8.79 -13.38
N PHE A 193 12.18 7.65 -12.68
CA PHE A 193 11.72 7.57 -11.30
C PHE A 193 12.51 8.49 -10.37
N ARG A 194 13.85 8.54 -10.47
CA ARG A 194 14.68 9.44 -9.66
C ARG A 194 14.36 10.90 -9.93
N GLN A 195 14.19 11.27 -11.19
CA GLN A 195 13.85 12.64 -11.59
C GLN A 195 12.49 13.05 -11.05
N GLU A 196 11.49 12.19 -11.17
CA GLU A 196 10.15 12.44 -10.63
C GLU A 196 10.17 12.49 -9.09
N LEU A 197 10.88 11.59 -8.43
CA LEU A 197 11.03 11.60 -6.97
C LEU A 197 11.77 12.85 -6.47
N ALA A 198 12.78 13.35 -7.18
CA ALA A 198 13.46 14.59 -6.83
C ALA A 198 12.55 15.82 -7.02
N ALA A 199 11.69 15.81 -8.05
CA ALA A 199 10.75 16.89 -8.32
C ALA A 199 9.57 16.92 -7.35
N ARG A 200 9.11 15.74 -6.92
CA ARG A 200 7.98 15.63 -6.01
C ARG A 200 8.51 15.47 -4.58
N MET A 201 8.36 16.49 -3.75
CA MET A 201 8.73 16.48 -2.33
C MET A 201 7.76 15.61 -1.48
N LEU A 202 7.49 14.38 -1.91
CA LEU A 202 6.29 13.55 -1.72
C LEU A 202 5.84 13.24 -0.30
N LEU A 203 6.63 13.59 0.71
CA LEU A 203 6.34 13.31 2.10
C LEU A 203 6.49 14.55 3.00
N MET A 204 6.63 15.74 2.41
CA MET A 204 6.62 17.01 3.15
C MET A 204 5.37 17.33 3.98
N PRO A 205 4.15 16.78 3.73
CA PRO A 205 3.05 17.01 4.65
C PRO A 205 3.31 16.47 6.07
N LEU A 206 4.31 15.60 6.25
CA LEU A 206 4.73 15.08 7.56
C LEU A 206 5.58 16.08 8.38
N VAL A 207 5.80 17.29 7.86
CA VAL A 207 6.67 18.33 8.47
C VAL A 207 5.91 19.63 8.77
N ALA A 208 4.58 19.60 8.90
CA ALA A 208 3.80 20.74 9.39
C ALA A 208 3.22 20.47 10.78
#